data_AF-A0A967FBY7-F1
#
_entry.id   AF-A0A967FBY7-F1
#
_cell.length_a   1.000
_cell.length_b   1.000
_cell.length_c   1.000
_cell.angle_alpha   90.00
_cell.angle_beta   90.00
_cell.angle_gamma   90.00
#
_symmetry.space_group_name_H-M   'P 1'
#
loop_
_entity.id
_entity.type
_entity.pdbx_description
1 polymer ?
#
loop_
_entity_poly.entity_id
_entity_poly.type
_entity_poly.pdbx_seq_one_letter_code
_entity_poly.pdbx_strand_id
1 'polypeptide(L)'
;MNEQEQWFTDEKRETLLKERYFSGTHNYFFEVKVANNGSKYIVMAQRKKVGDKFVGVKMRIFEDEMLEFQRVLNKLIRFALDDEPSGQFAINNVRNEPKHPGSDLSPPFFDKLYSTNNWQKFEEYTYYLLKLLGIQKAYNFLEERQAGKADGFFKFGSLAVIYDCTLDGRDIEDSKREQINNYCNRLKQGSIEISSSTTEEFYTHHKQVWIVTRGTTQRIKLINNIEVKEVAVQDIMSIYQERLTMAMSDQSLETKLRHL
;
A
#
# COMPACT_ATOMS: atom_id res chain seq x y z
N MET A 1 -30.08 31.77 -0.75
CA MET A 1 -29.89 31.11 -2.05
C MET A 1 -29.42 29.70 -1.73
N ASN A 2 -30.35 28.73 -1.68
CA ASN A 2 -30.08 27.36 -1.20
C ASN A 2 -29.91 26.43 -2.42
N GLU A 3 -28.69 26.36 -2.93
CA GLU A 3 -28.31 25.32 -3.90
C GLU A 3 -27.76 24.12 -3.12
N GLN A 4 -28.68 23.36 -2.50
CA GLN A 4 -28.42 21.93 -2.31
C GLN A 4 -29.01 21.25 -3.53
N GLU A 5 -28.25 21.29 -4.62
CA GLU A 5 -28.52 20.45 -5.78
C GLU A 5 -28.78 19.01 -5.30
N GLN A 6 -29.79 18.39 -5.88
CA GLN A 6 -30.23 17.06 -5.50
C GLN A 6 -29.33 16.03 -6.21
N TRP A 7 -28.13 15.78 -5.67
CA TRP A 7 -27.09 14.90 -6.27
C TRP A 7 -27.44 13.40 -6.26
N PHE A 8 -28.69 13.05 -5.93
CA PHE A 8 -29.15 11.68 -5.78
C PHE A 8 -30.30 11.38 -6.73
N THR A 9 -30.05 10.51 -7.71
CA THR A 9 -31.12 9.92 -8.51
C THR A 9 -32.01 9.02 -7.63
N ASP A 10 -33.33 9.14 -7.81
CA ASP A 10 -34.37 8.33 -7.15
C ASP A 10 -34.50 6.92 -7.74
N GLU A 11 -33.57 6.51 -8.59
CA GLU A 11 -33.57 5.21 -9.23
C GLU A 11 -33.47 4.09 -8.18
N LYS A 12 -34.43 3.16 -8.23
CA LYS A 12 -34.37 1.92 -7.43
C LYS A 12 -33.26 1.03 -7.98
N ARG A 13 -32.13 1.03 -7.28
CA ARG A 13 -30.99 0.15 -7.55
C ARG A 13 -31.09 -1.12 -6.70
N GLU A 14 -30.66 -2.25 -7.25
CA GLU A 14 -30.59 -3.51 -6.52
C GLU A 14 -29.72 -3.35 -5.26
N THR A 15 -30.23 -3.84 -4.13
CA THR A 15 -29.55 -3.80 -2.84
C THR A 15 -29.12 -5.21 -2.46
N LEU A 16 -27.81 -5.42 -2.36
CA LEU A 16 -27.21 -6.72 -2.03
C LEU A 16 -27.17 -6.98 -0.53
N LEU A 17 -26.87 -5.94 0.25
CA LEU A 17 -26.72 -6.02 1.70
C LEU A 17 -27.21 -4.74 2.36
N LYS A 18 -27.76 -4.85 3.56
CA LYS A 18 -28.25 -3.73 4.33
C LYS A 18 -28.07 -3.94 5.82
N GLU A 19 -27.44 -2.95 6.46
CA GLU A 19 -27.26 -2.86 7.90
C GLU A 19 -27.80 -1.54 8.45
N ARG A 20 -28.21 -1.55 9.71
CA ARG A 20 -28.74 -0.36 10.40
C ARG A 20 -28.24 -0.30 11.83
N TYR A 21 -27.92 0.90 12.29
CA TYR A 21 -27.54 1.17 13.67
C TYR A 21 -28.30 2.39 14.20
N PHE A 22 -28.80 2.30 15.42
CA PHE A 22 -29.51 3.40 16.09
C PHE A 22 -28.78 3.78 17.37
N SER A 23 -28.38 5.05 17.47
CA SER A 23 -27.63 5.58 18.62
C SER A 23 -28.52 6.32 19.62
N GLY A 24 -29.85 6.15 19.58
CA GLY A 24 -30.83 6.90 20.39
C GLY A 24 -31.27 8.21 19.75
N THR A 25 -30.35 8.99 19.20
CA THR A 25 -30.64 10.30 18.57
C THR A 25 -30.48 10.28 17.05
N HIS A 26 -29.75 9.31 16.50
CA HIS A 26 -29.44 9.22 15.08
C HIS A 26 -29.71 7.79 14.57
N ASN A 27 -30.20 7.71 13.34
CA ASN A 27 -30.35 6.47 12.59
C ASN A 27 -29.27 6.42 11.52
N TYR A 28 -28.49 5.36 11.51
CA TYR A 28 -27.46 5.08 10.51
C TYR A 28 -27.91 3.93 9.62
N PHE A 29 -27.71 4.08 8.31
CA PHE A 29 -28.03 3.11 7.29
C PHE A 29 -26.79 2.84 6.47
N PHE A 30 -26.47 1.57 6.28
CA PHE A 30 -25.36 1.10 5.45
C PHE A 30 -25.93 0.12 4.43
N GLU A 31 -25.79 0.40 3.14
CA GLU A 31 -26.35 -0.44 2.07
C GLU A 31 -25.29 -0.71 1.01
N VAL A 32 -25.11 -1.96 0.59
CA VAL A 32 -24.33 -2.32 -0.59
C VAL A 32 -25.27 -2.45 -1.77
N LYS A 33 -24.98 -1.76 -2.88
CA LYS A 33 -25.83 -1.73 -4.08
C LYS A 33 -25.02 -1.98 -5.35
N VAL A 34 -25.74 -2.25 -6.44
CA VAL A 34 -25.15 -2.43 -7.78
C VAL A 34 -25.53 -1.26 -8.69
N ALA A 35 -24.55 -0.72 -9.39
CA ALA A 35 -24.71 0.35 -10.39
C ALA A 35 -25.08 -0.23 -11.78
N ASN A 36 -25.42 0.62 -12.75
CA ASN A 36 -25.89 0.18 -14.08
C ASN A 36 -24.80 -0.59 -14.84
N ASN A 37 -23.54 -0.26 -14.59
CA ASN A 37 -22.38 -0.91 -15.17
C ASN A 37 -21.99 -2.21 -14.44
N GLY A 38 -22.76 -2.64 -13.43
CA GLY A 38 -22.47 -3.83 -12.62
C GLY A 38 -21.51 -3.60 -11.44
N SER A 39 -20.90 -2.41 -11.32
CA SER A 39 -20.01 -2.09 -10.19
C SER A 39 -20.76 -2.00 -8.88
N LYS A 40 -20.13 -2.42 -7.79
CA LYS A 40 -20.71 -2.30 -6.45
C LYS A 40 -20.42 -0.92 -5.86
N TYR A 41 -21.26 -0.48 -4.93
CA TYR A 41 -20.99 0.71 -4.14
C TYR A 41 -21.68 0.63 -2.79
N ILE A 42 -21.12 1.31 -1.79
CA ILE A 42 -21.70 1.46 -0.46
C ILE A 42 -22.42 2.79 -0.37
N VAL A 43 -23.61 2.77 0.21
CA VAL A 43 -24.34 3.95 0.66
C VAL A 43 -24.29 4.00 2.16
N MET A 44 -23.75 5.09 2.72
CA MET A 44 -23.84 5.37 4.15
C MET A 44 -24.74 6.59 4.34
N ALA A 45 -25.72 6.50 5.23
CA ALA A 45 -26.61 7.61 5.52
C ALA A 45 -26.87 7.73 7.02
N GLN A 46 -26.78 8.96 7.53
CA GLN A 46 -27.19 9.31 8.88
C GLN A 46 -28.46 10.15 8.78
N ARG A 47 -29.47 9.86 9.62
CA ARG A 47 -30.71 10.63 9.72
C ARG A 47 -31.04 10.94 11.17
N LYS A 48 -31.37 12.19 11.46
CA LYS A 48 -31.86 12.68 12.75
C LYS A 48 -33.24 13.28 12.59
N LYS A 49 -34.13 13.07 13.56
CA LYS A 49 -35.41 13.79 13.63
C LYS A 49 -35.18 15.13 14.35
N VAL A 50 -35.54 16.23 13.71
CA VAL A 50 -35.49 17.59 14.28
C VAL A 50 -36.86 18.22 14.09
N GLY A 51 -37.63 18.33 15.18
CA GLY A 51 -39.06 18.65 15.10
C GLY A 51 -39.82 17.57 14.31
N ASP A 52 -40.58 17.99 13.29
CA ASP A 52 -41.33 17.09 12.40
C ASP A 52 -40.55 16.68 11.13
N LYS A 53 -39.30 17.13 10.97
CA LYS A 53 -38.51 16.85 9.78
C LYS A 53 -37.36 15.89 10.08
N PHE A 54 -37.02 15.05 9.11
CA PHE A 54 -35.80 14.25 9.13
C PHE A 54 -34.72 15.00 8.36
N VAL A 55 -33.61 15.29 9.03
CA VAL A 55 -32.42 15.91 8.44
C VAL A 55 -31.30 14.88 8.47
N GLY A 56 -30.53 14.78 7.40
CA GLY A 56 -29.51 13.75 7.30
C GLY A 56 -28.50 14.00 6.21
N VAL A 57 -27.37 13.31 6.33
CA VAL A 57 -26.32 13.29 5.32
C VAL A 57 -26.26 11.90 4.71
N LYS A 58 -25.92 11.83 3.43
CA LYS A 58 -25.79 10.60 2.68
C LYS A 58 -24.53 10.68 1.84
N MET A 59 -23.77 9.60 1.83
CA MET A 59 -22.59 9.46 0.98
C MET A 59 -22.66 8.15 0.20
N ARG A 60 -21.97 8.13 -0.93
CA ARG A 60 -21.73 6.94 -1.74
C ARG A 60 -20.22 6.76 -1.83
N ILE A 61 -19.79 5.51 -1.77
CA ILE A 61 -18.39 5.12 -1.97
C ILE A 61 -18.42 4.03 -3.02
N PHE A 62 -17.79 4.28 -4.16
CA PHE A 62 -17.76 3.32 -5.25
C PHE A 62 -16.66 2.27 -5.05
N GLU A 63 -16.75 1.17 -5.80
CA GLU A 63 -15.84 0.03 -5.68
C GLU A 63 -14.36 0.40 -5.81
N ASP A 64 -14.05 1.35 -6.68
CA ASP A 64 -12.71 1.92 -6.93
C ASP A 64 -12.19 2.81 -5.78
N GLU A 65 -13.06 3.33 -4.93
CA GLU A 65 -12.69 4.17 -3.78
C GLU A 65 -12.60 3.35 -2.47
N MET A 66 -13.07 2.10 -2.49
CA MET A 66 -13.45 1.37 -1.28
C MET A 66 -12.25 1.04 -0.36
N LEU A 67 -11.12 0.65 -0.95
CA LEU A 67 -9.92 0.26 -0.18
C LEU A 67 -9.31 1.45 0.55
N GLU A 68 -9.15 2.57 -0.14
CA GLU A 68 -8.61 3.79 0.46
C GLU A 68 -9.58 4.39 1.50
N PHE A 69 -10.89 4.37 1.20
CA PHE A 69 -11.90 4.78 2.17
C PHE A 69 -11.84 3.92 3.45
N GLN A 70 -11.76 2.59 3.32
CA GLN A 70 -11.62 1.68 4.46
C GLN A 70 -10.33 1.95 5.25
N ARG A 71 -9.19 2.14 4.56
CA ARG A 71 -7.89 2.41 5.20
C ARG A 71 -7.94 3.68 6.06
N VAL A 72 -8.46 4.77 5.50
CA VAL A 72 -8.57 6.06 6.20
C VAL A 72 -9.57 5.95 7.35
N LEU A 73 -10.76 5.38 7.11
CA LEU A 73 -11.79 5.23 8.13
C LEU A 73 -11.28 4.39 9.32
N ASN A 74 -10.61 3.26 9.07
CA ASN A 74 -10.04 2.44 10.13
C ASN A 74 -8.95 3.17 10.93
N LYS A 75 -8.10 3.96 10.27
CA LYS A 75 -7.10 4.78 10.94
C LYS A 75 -7.76 5.79 11.88
N LEU A 76 -8.84 6.44 11.43
CA LEU A 76 -9.57 7.44 12.22
C LEU A 76 -10.35 6.81 13.37
N ILE A 77 -10.98 5.65 13.16
CA ILE A 77 -11.67 4.91 14.22
C ILE A 77 -10.70 4.53 15.34
N ARG A 78 -9.53 3.97 14.99
CA ARG A 78 -8.50 3.61 15.99
C ARG A 78 -8.05 4.82 16.79
N PHE A 79 -7.79 5.93 16.10
CA PHE A 79 -7.44 7.18 16.75
C PHE A 79 -8.54 7.69 17.69
N ALA A 80 -9.81 7.59 17.28
CA ALA A 80 -10.94 8.09 18.06
C ALA A 80 -11.31 7.21 19.27
N LEU A 81 -10.85 5.96 19.31
CA LEU A 81 -11.13 5.03 20.40
C LEU A 81 -10.05 5.02 21.49
N ASP A 82 -9.01 5.86 21.40
CA ASP A 82 -7.84 5.88 22.28
C ASP A 82 -7.22 4.48 22.50
N ASP A 83 -7.35 3.62 21.49
CA ASP A 83 -6.89 2.24 21.52
C ASP A 83 -5.39 2.20 21.16
N GLU A 84 -4.55 2.67 22.08
CA GLU A 84 -3.15 2.21 22.17
C GLU A 84 -3.19 0.69 22.42
N PRO A 85 -2.39 -0.14 21.71
CA PRO A 85 -2.55 -1.58 21.76
C PRO A 85 -2.09 -2.15 23.11
N SER A 86 -2.96 -2.16 24.12
CA SER A 86 -2.85 -3.06 25.26
C SER A 86 -3.26 -4.46 24.80
N GLY A 87 -2.26 -5.32 24.64
CA GLY A 87 -2.42 -6.68 24.14
C GLY A 87 -3.38 -7.54 24.97
N GLN A 88 -4.15 -8.37 24.27
CA GLN A 88 -4.75 -9.60 24.79
C GLN A 88 -5.08 -10.50 23.59
N PHE A 89 -4.09 -11.30 23.16
CA PHE A 89 -4.37 -12.52 22.42
C PHE A 89 -4.49 -13.65 23.43
N ALA A 90 -5.68 -14.23 23.51
CA ALA A 90 -5.94 -15.43 24.29
C ALA A 90 -5.05 -16.59 23.78
N ILE A 91 -4.35 -17.20 24.72
CA ILE A 91 -3.50 -18.38 24.56
C ILE A 91 -4.37 -19.60 24.25
N ASN A 92 -3.91 -20.42 23.29
CA ASN A 92 -3.91 -21.90 23.24
C ASN A 92 -3.51 -22.27 21.78
N ASN A 93 -2.51 -23.07 21.44
CA ASN A 93 -1.77 -24.12 22.12
C ASN A 93 -0.32 -24.18 21.61
N VAL A 94 0.56 -24.64 22.50
CA VAL A 94 2.00 -24.84 22.37
C VAL A 94 2.37 -25.84 21.25
N ARG A 95 3.33 -25.45 20.40
CA ARG A 95 4.41 -26.34 19.95
C ARG A 95 5.73 -25.58 20.07
N ASN A 96 6.62 -26.15 20.88
CA ASN A 96 7.94 -25.62 21.18
C ASN A 96 8.84 -25.79 19.95
N GLU A 97 9.27 -24.67 19.38
CA GLU A 97 10.51 -24.59 18.61
C GLU A 97 11.40 -23.47 19.18
N PRO A 98 12.73 -23.59 19.06
CA PRO A 98 13.67 -22.76 19.79
C PRO A 98 13.57 -21.32 19.29
N LYS A 99 13.20 -20.40 20.19
CA LYS A 99 13.18 -18.96 19.90
C LYS A 99 14.61 -18.47 19.66
N HIS A 100 14.92 -18.10 18.42
CA HIS A 100 16.03 -17.19 18.14
C HIS A 100 15.74 -15.83 18.81
N PRO A 101 16.74 -15.15 19.40
CA PRO A 101 16.57 -13.94 20.21
C PRO A 101 16.27 -12.67 19.38
N GLY A 102 15.40 -12.77 18.37
CA GLY A 102 14.99 -11.66 17.49
C GLY A 102 13.52 -11.68 17.04
N SER A 103 12.68 -12.54 17.63
CA SER A 103 11.29 -12.74 17.15
C SER A 103 10.37 -11.54 17.36
N ASP A 104 10.53 -10.78 18.44
CA ASP A 104 9.53 -9.77 18.83
C ASP A 104 9.58 -8.51 17.95
N LEU A 105 10.73 -8.26 17.31
CA LEU A 105 10.94 -7.15 16.38
C LEU A 105 10.70 -7.54 14.92
N SER A 106 10.37 -8.81 14.66
CA SER A 106 10.14 -9.32 13.31
C SER A 106 8.63 -9.44 13.06
N PRO A 107 8.05 -8.64 12.14
CA PRO A 107 6.63 -8.72 11.82
C PRO A 107 6.23 -10.14 11.39
N PRO A 108 5.04 -10.65 11.79
CA PRO A 108 4.61 -12.01 11.46
C PRO A 108 4.49 -12.33 9.96
N PHE A 109 4.53 -11.30 9.10
CA PHE A 109 4.51 -11.50 7.65
C PHE A 109 5.90 -11.78 7.07
N PHE A 110 7.01 -11.63 7.80
CA PHE A 110 8.36 -11.86 7.27
C PHE A 110 8.53 -13.32 6.84
N ASP A 111 8.10 -14.26 7.68
CA ASP A 111 8.11 -15.70 7.35
C ASP A 111 7.26 -15.99 6.10
N LYS A 112 6.13 -15.28 5.97
CA LYS A 112 5.24 -15.40 4.81
C LYS A 112 5.86 -14.80 3.54
N LEU A 113 6.56 -13.69 3.66
CA LEU A 113 7.28 -13.04 2.56
C LEU A 113 8.40 -13.93 2.04
N TYR A 114 9.09 -14.64 2.93
CA TYR A 114 10.14 -15.59 2.56
C TYR A 114 9.60 -16.89 1.93
N SER A 115 8.43 -17.37 2.37
CA SER A 115 7.90 -18.68 1.97
C SER A 115 6.79 -18.66 0.91
N THR A 116 6.18 -17.50 0.63
CA THR A 116 5.04 -17.42 -0.29
C THR A 116 5.41 -17.84 -1.72
N ASN A 117 4.56 -18.63 -2.37
CA ASN A 117 4.64 -18.83 -3.84
C ASN A 117 3.60 -18.00 -4.59
N ASN A 118 2.82 -17.20 -3.86
CA ASN A 118 1.90 -16.24 -4.43
C ASN A 118 2.65 -14.91 -4.66
N TRP A 119 2.84 -14.58 -5.93
CA TRP A 119 3.53 -13.36 -6.38
C TRP A 119 2.85 -12.09 -5.87
N GLN A 120 1.52 -12.04 -5.81
CA GLN A 120 0.76 -10.89 -5.29
C GLN A 120 1.03 -10.66 -3.81
N LYS A 121 1.16 -11.76 -3.04
CA LYS A 121 1.53 -11.67 -1.62
C LYS A 121 2.99 -11.26 -1.44
N PHE A 122 3.87 -11.68 -2.33
CA PHE A 122 5.27 -11.25 -2.32
C PHE A 122 5.38 -9.73 -2.56
N GLU A 123 4.64 -9.20 -3.54
CA GLU A 123 4.54 -7.76 -3.83
C GLU A 123 3.95 -6.97 -2.65
N GLU A 124 2.80 -7.42 -2.13
CA GLU A 124 2.11 -6.78 -1.01
C GLU A 124 3.00 -6.71 0.24
N TYR A 125 3.65 -7.82 0.59
CA TYR A 125 4.52 -7.88 1.77
C TYR A 125 5.82 -7.09 1.57
N THR A 126 6.38 -7.06 0.36
CA THR A 126 7.53 -6.21 0.04
C THR A 126 7.16 -4.73 0.20
N TYR A 127 5.99 -4.32 -0.27
CA TYR A 127 5.46 -2.97 -0.04
C TYR A 127 5.34 -2.64 1.45
N TYR A 128 4.82 -3.56 2.27
CA TYR A 128 4.75 -3.36 3.73
C TYR A 128 6.12 -3.24 4.37
N LEU A 129 7.10 -4.05 3.93
CA LEU A 129 8.48 -3.95 4.40
C LEU A 129 9.10 -2.57 4.08
N LEU A 130 8.89 -2.05 2.87
CA LEU A 130 9.33 -0.70 2.50
C LEU A 130 8.67 0.39 3.37
N LYS A 131 7.38 0.25 3.68
CA LYS A 131 6.69 1.17 4.61
C LYS A 131 7.27 1.09 6.03
N LEU A 132 7.58 -0.10 6.52
CA LEU A 132 8.19 -0.32 7.84
C LEU A 132 9.61 0.22 7.93
N LEU A 133 10.33 0.26 6.81
CA LEU A 133 11.60 0.97 6.68
C LEU A 133 11.44 2.50 6.78
N GLY A 134 10.25 3.04 7.03
CA GLY A 134 10.03 4.49 7.13
C GLY A 134 9.96 5.20 5.78
N ILE A 135 9.86 4.46 4.67
CA ILE A 135 9.66 5.03 3.34
C ILE A 135 8.20 5.45 3.20
N GLN A 136 7.88 6.65 3.69
CA GLN A 136 6.50 7.12 3.76
C GLN A 136 5.86 7.28 2.38
N LYS A 137 6.64 7.78 1.40
CA LYS A 137 6.24 7.97 0.00
C LYS A 137 6.54 6.76 -0.88
N ALA A 138 6.17 5.57 -0.43
CA ALA A 138 6.06 4.40 -1.29
C ALA A 138 4.66 4.37 -1.92
N TYR A 139 4.63 4.37 -3.24
CA TYR A 139 3.45 4.27 -4.09
C TYR A 139 3.42 2.88 -4.71
N ASN A 140 2.28 2.23 -4.65
CA ASN A 140 2.07 0.92 -5.24
C ASN A 140 1.09 1.08 -6.41
N PHE A 141 1.38 0.47 -7.55
CA PHE A 141 0.59 0.58 -8.79
C PHE A 141 -0.41 -0.58 -8.96
N LEU A 142 -0.82 -1.24 -7.86
CA LEU A 142 -1.62 -2.49 -7.84
C LEU A 142 -2.92 -2.47 -8.67
N GLU A 143 -3.49 -1.31 -8.97
CA GLU A 143 -4.89 -1.20 -9.40
C GLU A 143 -5.10 -1.07 -10.92
N GLU A 144 -4.04 -0.89 -11.72
CA GLU A 144 -4.15 -0.84 -13.18
C GLU A 144 -3.24 -1.88 -13.82
N ARG A 145 -3.79 -3.06 -14.11
CA ARG A 145 -3.12 -4.08 -14.92
C ARG A 145 -2.97 -3.59 -16.36
N GLN A 146 -1.86 -2.92 -16.65
CA GLN A 146 -1.27 -2.88 -17.97
C GLN A 146 0.04 -3.66 -17.92
N ALA A 147 0.22 -4.62 -18.81
CA ALA A 147 1.48 -5.35 -18.93
C ALA A 147 2.63 -4.34 -19.11
N GLY A 148 3.67 -4.45 -18.26
CA GLY A 148 4.83 -3.54 -18.28
C GLY A 148 4.81 -2.38 -17.28
N LYS A 149 3.82 -2.31 -16.37
CA LYS A 149 3.83 -1.38 -15.23
C LYS A 149 4.60 -2.01 -14.05
N ALA A 150 5.46 -1.23 -13.41
CA ALA A 150 6.18 -1.64 -12.20
C ALA A 150 5.22 -1.81 -11.03
N ASP A 151 5.63 -2.53 -10.00
CA ASP A 151 4.83 -2.67 -8.78
C ASP A 151 4.80 -1.38 -7.98
N GLY A 152 5.90 -0.63 -7.94
CA GLY A 152 5.88 0.62 -7.20
C GLY A 152 6.99 1.60 -7.49
N PHE A 153 6.85 2.75 -6.86
CA PHE A 153 7.81 3.84 -6.89
C PHE A 153 7.96 4.39 -5.48
N PHE A 154 9.18 4.75 -5.09
CA PHE A 154 9.38 5.51 -3.88
C PHE A 154 10.50 6.54 -3.98
N LYS A 155 10.43 7.53 -3.09
CA LYS A 155 11.54 8.45 -2.81
C LYS A 155 11.93 8.37 -1.35
N PHE A 156 13.23 8.45 -1.11
CA PHE A 156 13.79 8.53 0.23
C PHE A 156 15.06 9.40 0.19
N GLY A 157 15.03 10.57 0.82
CA GLY A 157 16.09 11.56 0.69
C GLY A 157 16.36 11.93 -0.78
N SER A 158 17.60 11.78 -1.24
CA SER A 158 17.99 12.02 -2.65
C SER A 158 17.85 10.79 -3.55
N LEU A 159 17.30 9.67 -3.05
CA LEU A 159 17.10 8.44 -3.81
C LEU A 159 15.68 8.36 -4.38
N ALA A 160 15.57 7.99 -5.65
CA ALA A 160 14.30 7.70 -6.34
C ALA A 160 14.37 6.31 -6.98
N VAL A 161 13.42 5.44 -6.63
CA VAL A 161 13.45 4.03 -7.02
C VAL A 161 12.12 3.62 -7.64
N ILE A 162 12.18 3.02 -8.83
CA ILE A 162 11.09 2.17 -9.33
C ILE A 162 11.44 0.73 -8.95
N TYR A 163 10.50 0.00 -8.33
CA TYR A 163 10.69 -1.39 -7.96
C TYR A 163 9.64 -2.31 -8.58
N ASP A 164 10.06 -3.53 -8.89
CA ASP A 164 9.27 -4.64 -9.45
C ASP A 164 9.70 -5.91 -8.73
N CYS A 165 8.76 -6.68 -8.21
CA CYS A 165 9.00 -7.87 -7.43
C CYS A 165 8.81 -9.08 -8.33
N THR A 166 9.64 -10.10 -8.15
CA THR A 166 9.42 -11.35 -8.86
C THR A 166 9.85 -12.56 -8.05
N LEU A 167 9.10 -13.64 -8.22
CA LEU A 167 9.46 -14.97 -7.75
C LEU A 167 10.20 -15.76 -8.84
N ASP A 168 10.46 -15.16 -10.00
CA ASP A 168 11.23 -15.77 -11.07
C ASP A 168 12.70 -15.87 -10.68
N GLY A 169 13.24 -17.09 -10.67
CA GLY A 169 14.64 -17.36 -10.36
C GLY A 169 15.55 -17.44 -11.58
N ARG A 170 15.06 -17.06 -12.77
CA ARG A 170 15.87 -16.97 -13.99
C ARG A 170 16.77 -15.74 -13.96
N ASP A 171 17.70 -15.68 -14.91
CA ASP A 171 18.51 -14.49 -15.15
C ASP A 171 17.61 -13.26 -15.32
N ILE A 172 17.72 -12.32 -14.38
CA ILE A 172 16.88 -11.14 -14.31
C ILE A 172 17.17 -10.19 -15.47
N GLU A 173 18.42 -10.10 -15.91
CA GLU A 173 18.80 -9.19 -17.00
C GLU A 173 18.09 -9.56 -18.29
N ASP A 174 18.05 -10.85 -18.60
CA ASP A 174 17.41 -11.36 -19.81
C ASP A 174 15.89 -11.45 -19.67
N SER A 175 15.39 -12.02 -18.57
CA SER A 175 13.95 -12.27 -18.39
C SER A 175 13.12 -11.00 -18.21
N LYS A 176 13.71 -9.93 -17.65
CA LYS A 176 13.04 -8.65 -17.37
C LYS A 176 13.51 -7.50 -18.28
N ARG A 177 14.28 -7.79 -19.33
CA ARG A 177 14.95 -6.79 -20.18
C ARG A 177 14.04 -5.65 -20.65
N GLU A 178 12.87 -5.99 -21.20
CA GLU A 178 11.91 -4.99 -21.71
C GLU A 178 11.34 -4.13 -20.58
N GLN A 179 11.00 -4.74 -19.45
CA GLN A 179 10.49 -4.04 -18.26
C GLN A 179 11.54 -3.09 -17.69
N ILE A 180 12.79 -3.54 -17.54
CA ILE A 180 13.91 -2.71 -17.09
C ILE A 180 14.09 -1.49 -17.99
N ASN A 181 14.06 -1.67 -19.32
CA ASN A 181 14.18 -0.55 -20.26
C ASN A 181 13.04 0.45 -20.09
N ASN A 182 11.80 -0.02 -19.91
CA ASN A 182 10.64 0.83 -19.66
C ASN A 182 10.80 1.62 -18.36
N TYR A 183 11.25 0.98 -17.28
CA TYR A 183 11.46 1.64 -15.98
C TYR A 183 12.57 2.68 -16.05
N CYS A 184 13.68 2.38 -16.75
CA CYS A 184 14.74 3.35 -16.98
C CYS A 184 14.25 4.56 -17.78
N ASN A 185 13.44 4.34 -18.83
CA ASN A 185 12.87 5.43 -19.62
C ASN A 185 11.91 6.31 -18.78
N ARG A 186 11.11 5.71 -17.89
CA ARG A 186 10.26 6.46 -16.95
C ARG A 186 11.09 7.29 -15.97
N LEU A 187 12.10 6.70 -15.35
CA LEU A 187 12.99 7.44 -14.44
C LEU A 187 13.78 8.55 -15.13
N LYS A 188 14.10 8.40 -16.42
CA LYS A 188 14.78 9.42 -17.21
C LYS A 188 13.96 10.71 -17.34
N GLN A 189 12.63 10.62 -17.33
CA GLN A 189 11.74 11.79 -17.41
C GLN A 189 11.87 12.70 -16.18
N GLY A 190 12.32 12.16 -15.03
CA GLY A 190 12.53 12.93 -13.81
C GLY A 190 11.25 13.33 -13.08
N SER A 191 10.09 12.85 -13.53
CA SER A 191 8.80 13.01 -12.87
C SER A 191 7.93 11.78 -13.11
N ILE A 192 7.04 11.47 -12.16
CA ILE A 192 6.06 10.38 -12.31
C ILE A 192 4.70 10.84 -11.81
N GLU A 193 3.68 10.66 -12.64
CA GLU A 193 2.29 10.86 -12.24
C GLU A 193 1.83 9.63 -11.46
N ILE A 194 1.46 9.85 -10.20
CA ILE A 194 0.96 8.83 -9.28
C ILE A 194 -0.56 8.74 -9.37
N SER A 195 -1.21 9.90 -9.43
CA SER A 195 -2.66 10.06 -9.60
C SER A 195 -2.93 11.34 -10.38
N SER A 196 -4.19 11.55 -10.77
CA SER A 196 -4.63 12.76 -11.48
C SER A 196 -4.34 14.09 -10.77
N SER A 197 -4.02 14.04 -9.47
CA SER A 197 -3.69 15.21 -8.65
C SER A 197 -2.28 15.18 -8.06
N THR A 198 -1.52 14.10 -8.24
CA THR A 198 -0.22 13.90 -7.60
C THR A 198 0.84 13.51 -8.62
N THR A 199 1.76 14.43 -8.87
CA THR A 199 3.00 14.20 -9.61
C THR A 199 4.19 14.33 -8.67
N GLU A 200 5.07 13.34 -8.68
CA GLU A 200 6.32 13.39 -7.91
C GLU A 200 7.49 13.67 -8.84
N GLU A 201 8.20 14.76 -8.57
CA GLU A 201 9.40 15.17 -9.30
C GLU A 201 10.68 14.70 -8.60
N PHE A 202 11.70 14.33 -9.37
CA PHE A 202 12.96 13.74 -8.91
C PHE A 202 14.13 13.97 -9.87
N TYR A 203 14.17 15.13 -10.55
CA TYR A 203 15.18 15.46 -11.55
C TYR A 203 16.62 15.28 -11.07
N THR A 204 16.92 15.72 -9.84
CA THR A 204 18.25 15.69 -9.20
C THR A 204 18.53 14.44 -8.39
N HIS A 205 17.59 13.50 -8.31
CA HIS A 205 17.75 12.32 -7.46
C HIS A 205 18.66 11.28 -8.10
N HIS A 206 19.32 10.48 -7.26
CA HIS A 206 19.93 9.23 -7.65
C HIS A 206 18.81 8.25 -8.03
N LYS A 207 18.85 7.77 -9.28
CA LYS A 207 17.77 6.96 -9.85
C LYS A 207 18.19 5.50 -9.87
N GLN A 208 17.33 4.63 -9.37
CA GLN A 208 17.56 3.19 -9.39
C GLN A 208 16.32 2.43 -9.84
N VAL A 209 16.54 1.33 -10.54
CA VAL A 209 15.52 0.30 -10.79
C VAL A 209 15.88 -0.91 -9.95
N TRP A 210 14.95 -1.34 -9.09
CA TRP A 210 15.12 -2.53 -8.26
C TRP A 210 14.22 -3.65 -8.78
N ILE A 211 14.82 -4.79 -9.08
CA ILE A 211 14.08 -6.04 -9.23
C ILE A 211 14.22 -6.79 -7.92
N VAL A 212 13.15 -6.82 -7.12
CA VAL A 212 13.16 -7.44 -5.79
C VAL A 212 12.90 -8.94 -5.93
N THR A 213 13.83 -9.76 -5.44
CA THR A 213 13.80 -11.23 -5.56
C THR A 213 14.11 -11.89 -4.22
N ARG A 214 14.20 -13.22 -4.20
CA ARG A 214 14.82 -14.00 -3.11
C ARG A 214 16.26 -14.40 -3.40
N GLY A 215 16.82 -13.92 -4.50
CA GLY A 215 18.14 -14.24 -5.00
C GLY A 215 19.23 -13.53 -4.21
N THR A 216 20.18 -12.94 -4.93
CA THR A 216 21.31 -12.22 -4.33
C THR A 216 21.28 -10.77 -4.78
N THR A 217 21.47 -9.84 -3.83
CA THR A 217 21.59 -8.43 -4.18
C THR A 217 22.83 -8.19 -5.02
N GLN A 218 22.65 -7.63 -6.20
CA GLN A 218 23.72 -7.34 -7.13
C GLN A 218 23.33 -6.23 -8.10
N ARG A 219 24.32 -5.46 -8.52
CA ARG A 219 24.15 -4.53 -9.64
C ARG A 219 24.15 -5.32 -10.94
N ILE A 220 23.05 -5.22 -11.68
CA ILE A 220 22.91 -5.81 -13.00
C ILE A 220 23.63 -4.92 -14.03
N LYS A 221 23.28 -3.63 -14.10
CA LYS A 221 23.85 -2.69 -15.08
C LYS A 221 23.66 -1.22 -14.74
N LEU A 222 24.16 -0.35 -15.62
CA LEU A 222 23.96 1.10 -15.60
C LEU A 222 23.40 1.56 -16.95
N ILE A 223 22.26 2.25 -16.94
CA ILE A 223 21.63 2.80 -18.16
C ILE A 223 21.36 4.29 -17.93
N ASN A 224 21.98 5.18 -18.71
CA ASN A 224 21.74 6.64 -18.61
C ASN A 224 21.83 7.19 -17.18
N ASN A 225 22.86 6.79 -16.42
CA ASN A 225 23.05 7.12 -15.00
C ASN A 225 21.97 6.58 -14.04
N ILE A 226 21.19 5.59 -14.47
CA ILE A 226 20.21 4.86 -13.65
C ILE A 226 20.80 3.49 -13.36
N GLU A 227 20.99 3.17 -12.08
CA GLU A 227 21.49 1.85 -11.67
C GLU A 227 20.35 0.84 -11.70
N VAL A 228 20.56 -0.31 -12.34
CA VAL A 228 19.63 -1.42 -12.34
C VAL A 228 20.20 -2.51 -11.45
N LYS A 229 19.41 -2.95 -10.47
CA LYS A 229 19.85 -3.89 -9.44
C LYS A 229 18.83 -5.00 -9.25
N GLU A 230 19.33 -6.20 -9.04
CA GLU A 230 18.59 -7.23 -8.32
C GLU A 230 18.78 -6.95 -6.83
N VAL A 231 17.69 -6.96 -6.07
CA VAL A 231 17.73 -6.71 -4.63
C VAL A 231 17.06 -7.89 -3.92
N ALA A 232 17.82 -8.61 -3.13
CA ALA A 232 17.29 -9.68 -2.29
C ALA A 232 16.42 -9.08 -1.19
N VAL A 233 15.20 -9.59 -1.04
CA VAL A 233 14.26 -9.10 -0.02
C VAL A 233 14.82 -9.28 1.40
N GLN A 234 15.70 -10.25 1.59
CA GLN A 234 16.41 -10.52 2.84
C GLN A 234 17.34 -9.37 3.24
N ASP A 235 17.95 -8.66 2.28
CA ASP A 235 18.81 -7.53 2.59
C ASP A 235 17.99 -6.31 3.00
N ILE A 236 16.81 -6.13 2.41
CA ILE A 236 15.84 -5.12 2.84
C ILE A 236 15.36 -5.42 4.27
N MET A 237 15.07 -6.69 4.59
CA MET A 237 14.72 -7.11 5.96
C MET A 237 15.85 -6.87 6.96
N SER A 238 17.09 -7.11 6.56
CA SER A 238 18.27 -6.90 7.40
C SER A 238 18.44 -5.41 7.74
N ILE A 239 18.27 -4.52 6.76
CA ILE A 239 18.28 -3.06 7.00
C ILE A 239 17.16 -2.66 7.96
N TYR A 240 15.98 -3.27 7.86
CA TYR A 240 14.89 -3.01 8.80
C TYR A 240 15.25 -3.42 10.23
N GLN A 241 15.82 -4.60 10.42
CA GLN A 241 16.24 -5.08 11.73
C GLN A 241 17.35 -4.19 12.32
N GLU A 242 18.31 -3.78 11.50
CA GLU A 242 19.34 -2.82 11.91
C GLU A 242 18.74 -1.47 12.30
N ARG A 243 17.75 -0.97 11.55
CA ARG A 243 17.07 0.31 11.87
C ARG A 243 16.37 0.27 13.23
N LEU A 244 15.83 -0.89 13.63
CA LEU A 244 15.17 -1.05 14.92
C LEU A 244 16.14 -1.22 16.09
N THR A 245 17.28 -1.86 15.85
CA THR A 245 18.23 -2.24 16.91
C THR A 245 19.37 -1.24 17.08
N MET A 246 19.64 -0.42 16.07
CA MET A 246 20.69 0.59 16.06
C MET A 246 20.08 1.99 15.87
N ALA A 247 20.74 3.01 16.43
CA ALA A 247 20.39 4.40 16.16
C ALA A 247 20.77 4.77 14.71
N MET A 248 19.90 4.41 13.75
CA MET A 248 20.08 4.69 12.33
C MET A 248 19.40 6.01 11.97
N SER A 249 20.20 7.00 11.54
CA SER A 249 19.67 8.24 10.97
C SER A 249 19.07 8.00 9.58
N ASP A 250 18.18 8.89 9.12
CA ASP A 250 17.63 8.80 7.76
C ASP A 250 18.74 8.92 6.69
N GLN A 251 19.81 9.70 6.93
CA GLN A 251 20.94 9.77 6.00
C GLN A 251 21.72 8.43 5.93
N SER A 252 21.89 7.76 7.06
CA SER A 252 22.52 6.43 7.12
C SER A 252 21.66 5.39 6.42
N LEU A 253 20.34 5.45 6.60
CA LEU A 253 19.41 4.58 5.89
C LEU A 253 19.44 4.83 4.38
N GLU A 254 19.40 6.10 3.94
CA GLU A 254 19.48 6.45 2.52
C GLU A 254 20.76 5.87 1.90
N THR A 255 21.88 5.99 2.60
CA THR A 255 23.17 5.44 2.17
C THR A 255 23.11 3.92 2.02
N LYS A 256 22.56 3.21 3.02
CA LYS A 256 22.39 1.75 2.95
C LYS A 256 21.47 1.35 1.80
N LEU A 257 20.30 1.97 1.66
CA LEU A 257 19.36 1.69 0.56
C LEU A 257 20.01 1.94 -0.79
N ARG A 258 20.77 3.03 -0.95
CA ARG A 258 21.48 3.34 -2.20
C ARG A 258 22.52 2.28 -2.57
N HIS A 259 23.10 1.59 -1.57
CA HIS A 259 24.18 0.63 -1.75
C HIS A 259 23.76 -0.86 -1.64
N LEU A 260 22.47 -1.15 -1.41
CA LEU A 260 21.87 -2.38 -1.93
C LEU A 260 22.12 -2.41 -3.44
#